data_AF-X1M7Y1-F1
#
_entry.id   AF-X1M7Y1-F1
#
_cell.length_a   1.000
_cell.length_b   1.000
_cell.length_c   1.000
_cell.angle_alpha   90.00
_cell.angle_beta   90.00
_cell.angle_gamma   90.00
#
_symmetry.space_group_name_H-M   'P 1'
#
loop_
_entity.id
_entity.type
_entity.pdbx_description
1 polymer ?
#
loop_
_entity_poly.entity_id
_entity_poly.type
_entity_poly.pdbx_seq_one_letter_code
_entity_poly.pdbx_strand_id
1 'polypeptide(L)'
;PLRGYLKDIGPTLTHKTQIVEYFIKRMQPSQIARRTYHSLEAVERYILHFAKVSYLTFHHEKSLSSAEMAFLVGISERLVREYQALYQRYSHSHRDRLGEIVSLIQGAPQQGAAKKGGARQ
;
A
#
# COMPACT_ATOMS: atom_id res chain seq x y z
N PRO A 1 1.54 -25.16 -6.38
CA PRO A 1 1.13 -24.37 -5.21
C PRO A 1 2.12 -24.52 -4.05
N LEU A 2 2.93 -23.49 -3.76
CA LEU A 2 3.83 -23.52 -2.62
C LEU A 2 3.13 -22.93 -1.38
N ARG A 3 3.00 -23.81 -0.39
CA ARG A 3 2.28 -23.70 0.87
C ARG A 3 3.29 -23.29 1.94
N GLY A 4 2.93 -22.32 2.78
CA GLY A 4 3.52 -22.14 4.11
C GLY A 4 4.63 -21.09 4.23
N TYR A 5 4.24 -19.86 4.55
CA TYR A 5 5.07 -19.02 5.42
C TYR A 5 4.16 -18.21 6.36
N LEU A 6 3.46 -18.93 7.24
CA LEU A 6 3.03 -18.36 8.51
C LEU A 6 4.26 -18.39 9.43
N LYS A 7 4.83 -17.22 9.71
CA LYS A 7 5.68 -17.02 10.89
C LYS A 7 5.25 -15.73 11.59
N ASP A 8 4.78 -15.91 12.82
CA ASP A 8 4.85 -15.00 13.97
C ASP A 8 4.62 -13.51 13.71
N ILE A 9 3.40 -13.13 13.35
CA ILE A 9 2.98 -11.74 13.52
C ILE A 9 1.64 -11.74 14.24
N GLY A 10 1.60 -11.12 15.41
CA GLY A 10 0.35 -10.71 16.06
C GLY A 10 -0.56 -9.93 15.10
N PRO A 11 -1.79 -9.63 15.52
CA PRO A 11 -3.01 -9.70 14.71
C PRO A 11 -2.81 -9.26 13.24
N THR A 12 -2.58 -10.27 12.39
CA THR A 12 -3.02 -10.35 10.99
C THR A 12 -2.54 -9.23 10.04
N LEU A 13 -1.23 -9.01 9.95
CA LEU A 13 -0.64 -8.28 8.81
C LEU A 13 -0.88 -9.06 7.50
N THR A 14 -1.52 -8.44 6.50
CA THR A 14 -1.68 -9.09 5.19
C THR A 14 -0.35 -9.13 4.41
N HIS A 15 -0.25 -10.06 3.46
CA HIS A 15 0.92 -10.21 2.58
C HIS A 15 1.25 -8.92 1.81
N LYS A 16 0.25 -8.06 1.55
CA LYS A 16 0.41 -6.74 0.91
C LYS A 16 1.11 -5.74 1.83
N THR A 17 0.74 -5.72 3.11
CA THR A 17 1.34 -4.84 4.12
C THR A 17 2.80 -5.18 4.36
N GLN A 18 3.19 -6.47 4.28
CA GLN A 18 4.61 -6.88 4.34
C GLN A 18 5.44 -6.37 3.15
N ILE A 19 4.88 -6.36 1.94
CA ILE A 19 5.55 -5.81 0.73
C ILE A 19 5.89 -4.33 0.95
N VAL A 20 4.91 -3.56 1.43
CA VAL A 20 5.10 -2.14 1.72
C VAL A 20 6.10 -1.94 2.87
N GLU A 21 6.05 -2.78 3.90
CA GLU A 21 7.01 -2.72 5.00
C GLU A 21 8.46 -2.91 4.52
N TYR A 22 8.72 -3.85 3.60
CA TYR A 22 10.06 -3.98 3.00
C TYR A 22 10.48 -2.72 2.24
N PHE A 23 9.53 -2.07 1.56
CA PHE A 23 9.81 -0.82 0.83
C PHE A 23 10.10 0.37 1.75
N ILE A 24 9.42 0.45 2.90
CA ILE A 24 9.74 1.40 3.98
C ILE A 24 11.14 1.13 4.52
N LYS A 25 11.55 -0.14 4.63
CA LYS A 25 12.91 -0.55 5.00
C LYS A 25 13.94 -0.42 3.86
N ARG A 26 13.68 0.45 2.88
CA ARG A 26 14.58 0.78 1.75
C ARG A 26 14.93 -0.39 0.82
N MET A 27 14.18 -1.49 0.84
CA MET A 27 14.39 -2.58 -0.12
C MET A 27 13.90 -2.18 -1.52
N GLN A 28 14.63 -2.58 -2.56
CA GLN A 28 14.28 -2.23 -3.93
C GLN A 28 13.03 -3.01 -4.41
N PRO A 29 12.11 -2.42 -5.17
CA PRO A 29 10.90 -3.10 -5.65
C PRO A 29 11.16 -4.42 -6.36
N SER A 30 12.22 -4.50 -7.17
CA SER A 30 12.62 -5.73 -7.87
C SER A 30 13.10 -6.84 -6.91
N GLN A 31 13.79 -6.46 -5.83
CA GLN A 31 14.19 -7.40 -4.77
C GLN A 31 12.98 -7.88 -3.97
N ILE A 32 12.05 -6.97 -3.65
CA ILE A 32 10.80 -7.31 -2.95
C ILE A 32 9.98 -8.28 -3.78
N ALA A 33 9.80 -8.00 -5.08
CA ALA A 33 9.08 -8.85 -6.02
C ALA A 33 9.62 -10.29 -6.04
N ARG A 34 10.95 -10.45 -6.13
CA ARG A 34 11.62 -11.76 -6.04
C ARG A 34 11.41 -12.43 -4.68
N ARG A 35 11.53 -11.67 -3.59
CA ARG A 35 11.43 -12.17 -2.21
C ARG A 35 10.02 -12.63 -1.84
N THR A 36 9.00 -11.94 -2.32
CA THR A 36 7.59 -12.22 -2.00
C THR A 36 6.87 -13.01 -3.10
N TYR A 37 7.57 -13.41 -4.16
CA TYR A 37 7.01 -14.12 -5.32
C TYR A 37 5.86 -13.35 -5.98
N HIS A 38 6.02 -12.03 -6.11
CA HIS A 38 5.08 -11.14 -6.81
C HIS A 38 5.69 -10.61 -8.10
N SER A 39 4.84 -10.16 -9.02
CA SER A 39 5.32 -9.34 -10.13
C SER A 39 5.77 -7.97 -9.63
N LEU A 40 6.72 -7.35 -10.34
CA LEU A 40 7.17 -5.99 -10.04
C LEU A 40 5.99 -5.00 -10.06
N GLU A 41 5.13 -5.10 -11.07
CA GLU A 41 3.91 -4.29 -11.20
C GLU A 41 2.97 -4.42 -9.97
N ALA A 42 2.82 -5.64 -9.43
CA ALA A 42 2.00 -5.82 -8.23
C ALA A 42 2.61 -5.13 -7.01
N VAL A 43 3.94 -5.19 -6.86
CA VAL A 43 4.67 -4.51 -5.78
C VAL A 43 4.53 -3.00 -5.90
N GLU A 44 4.77 -2.44 -7.09
CA GLU A 44 4.63 -1.00 -7.36
C GLU A 44 3.21 -0.50 -7.10
N ARG A 45 2.19 -1.27 -7.50
CA ARG A 45 0.80 -0.97 -7.19
C ARG A 45 0.53 -0.91 -5.69
N TYR A 46 1.07 -1.84 -4.90
CA TYR A 46 0.89 -1.84 -3.46
C TYR A 46 1.59 -0.66 -2.78
N ILE A 47 2.78 -0.29 -3.26
CA ILE A 47 3.50 0.92 -2.84
C ILE A 47 2.67 2.17 -3.15
N LEU A 48 2.10 2.27 -4.35
CA LEU A 48 1.26 3.40 -4.76
C LEU A 48 -0.01 3.51 -3.91
N HIS A 49 -0.67 2.38 -3.63
CA HIS A 49 -1.84 2.36 -2.73
C HIS A 49 -1.48 2.86 -1.34
N PHE A 50 -0.34 2.44 -0.79
CA PHE A 50 0.14 2.91 0.50
C PHE A 50 0.41 4.42 0.47
N ALA A 51 1.14 4.91 -0.53
CA ALA A 51 1.41 6.34 -0.70
C ALA A 51 0.12 7.18 -0.75
N LYS A 52 -0.90 6.73 -1.51
CA LYS A 52 -2.22 7.39 -1.56
C LYS A 52 -2.90 7.42 -0.20
N VAL A 53 -2.96 6.29 0.51
CA VAL A 53 -3.59 6.21 1.84
C VAL A 53 -2.84 7.10 2.84
N SER A 54 -1.51 7.08 2.84
CA SER A 54 -0.69 7.92 3.71
C SER A 54 -0.92 9.42 3.43
N TYR A 55 -0.95 9.81 2.16
CA TYR A 55 -1.26 11.19 1.77
C TYR A 55 -2.66 11.61 2.26
N LEU A 56 -3.68 10.82 1.93
CA LEU A 56 -5.07 11.11 2.29
C LEU A 56 -5.32 11.12 3.80
N THR A 57 -4.54 10.35 4.57
CA THR A 57 -4.68 10.29 6.03
C THR A 57 -3.93 11.42 6.74
N PHE A 58 -2.71 11.76 6.32
CA PHE A 58 -1.79 12.58 7.12
C PHE A 58 -1.44 13.93 6.50
N HIS A 59 -1.73 14.16 5.22
CA HIS A 59 -1.34 15.36 4.48
C HIS A 59 -2.50 16.08 3.80
N HIS A 60 -3.65 15.43 3.66
CA HIS A 60 -4.83 16.03 3.06
C HIS A 60 -5.58 16.91 4.07
N GLU A 61 -5.98 18.10 3.64
CA GLU A 61 -6.66 19.08 4.52
C GLU A 61 -8.01 18.58 5.06
N LYS A 62 -8.72 17.77 4.26
CA LYS A 62 -9.99 17.17 4.68
C LYS A 62 -9.76 15.77 5.23
N SER A 63 -10.20 15.54 6.46
CA SER A 63 -10.27 14.20 7.04
C SER A 63 -11.29 13.36 6.29
N LEU A 64 -10.83 12.25 5.71
CA LEU A 64 -11.68 11.24 5.08
C LEU A 64 -11.82 10.02 6.01
N SER A 65 -12.99 9.40 6.00
CA SER A 65 -13.20 8.10 6.65
C SER A 65 -12.43 6.99 5.92
N SER A 66 -12.15 5.89 6.63
CA SER A 66 -11.51 4.72 6.02
C SER A 66 -12.32 4.14 4.85
N ALA A 67 -13.65 4.25 4.88
CA ALA A 67 -14.53 3.81 3.81
C ALA A 67 -14.43 4.70 2.55
N GLU A 68 -14.38 6.02 2.70
CA GLU A 68 -14.18 6.95 1.59
C GLU A 68 -12.80 6.75 0.94
N MET A 69 -11.75 6.59 1.76
CA MET A 69 -10.42 6.28 1.25
C MET A 69 -10.36 4.94 0.52
N ALA A 70 -11.05 3.92 1.05
CA ALA A 70 -11.15 2.61 0.41
C ALA A 70 -11.77 2.73 -0.99
N PHE A 71 -12.85 3.50 -1.11
CA PHE A 71 -13.51 3.79 -2.38
C PHE A 71 -12.59 4.56 -3.35
N LEU A 72 -11.96 5.64 -2.90
CA LEU A 72 -11.09 6.47 -3.73
C LEU A 72 -9.84 5.74 -4.24
N VAL A 73 -9.23 4.91 -3.38
CA VAL A 73 -8.01 4.17 -3.71
C VAL A 73 -8.31 2.86 -4.43
N GLY A 74 -9.54 2.33 -4.31
CA GLY A 74 -9.94 1.06 -4.91
C GLY A 74 -9.41 -0.16 -4.15
N ILE A 75 -9.35 -0.08 -2.82
CA ILE A 75 -8.91 -1.17 -1.93
C ILE A 75 -9.93 -1.42 -0.83
N SER A 76 -9.78 -2.50 -0.06
CA SER A 76 -10.67 -2.75 1.07
C SER A 76 -10.40 -1.79 2.23
N GLU A 77 -11.45 -1.44 2.97
CA GLU A 77 -11.34 -0.61 4.17
C GLU A 77 -10.39 -1.22 5.21
N ARG A 78 -10.38 -2.55 5.33
CA ARG A 78 -9.39 -3.26 6.15
C ARG A 78 -7.96 -2.93 5.75
N LEU A 79 -7.63 -2.94 4.46
CA LEU A 79 -6.28 -2.66 3.99
C LEU A 79 -5.91 -1.18 4.21
N VAL A 80 -6.87 -0.25 4.10
CA VAL A 80 -6.67 1.15 4.49
C VAL A 80 -6.21 1.22 5.95
N ARG A 81 -6.94 0.58 6.87
CA ARG A 81 -6.58 0.59 8.30
C ARG A 81 -5.20 -0.05 8.56
N GLU A 82 -4.88 -1.14 7.87
CA GLU A 82 -3.56 -1.78 7.98
C GLU A 82 -2.43 -0.83 7.52
N TYR A 83 -2.64 -0.08 6.44
CA TYR A 83 -1.69 0.92 5.95
C TYR A 83 -1.55 2.13 6.88
N GLN A 84 -2.66 2.59 7.48
CA GLN A 84 -2.63 3.65 8.48
C GLN A 84 -1.84 3.22 9.72
N ALA A 85 -2.09 2.01 10.23
CA ALA A 85 -1.34 1.45 11.35
C ALA A 85 0.15 1.25 11.01
N LEU A 86 0.45 0.80 9.78
CA LEU A 86 1.83 0.65 9.32
C LEU A 86 2.56 1.99 9.27
N TYR A 87 1.91 3.04 8.75
CA TYR A 87 2.48 4.39 8.73
C TYR A 87 2.77 4.89 10.14
N GLN A 88 1.81 4.75 11.07
CA GLN A 88 1.99 5.15 12.47
C GLN A 88 3.12 4.38 13.16
N ARG A 89 3.25 3.07 12.90
CA ARG A 89 4.36 2.27 13.46
C ARG A 89 5.74 2.81 13.05
N TYR A 90 5.85 3.33 11.83
CA TYR A 90 7.12 3.78 11.24
C TYR A 90 7.30 5.31 11.24
N SER A 91 6.33 6.06 11.75
CA SER A 91 6.31 7.53 11.73
C SER A 91 7.50 8.17 12.46
N HIS A 92 8.00 7.52 13.51
CA HIS A 92 9.12 8.01 14.29
C HIS A 92 10.48 7.53 13.77
N SER A 93 10.60 6.24 13.43
CA SER A 93 11.89 5.64 13.07
C SER A 93 12.24 5.73 11.58
N HIS A 94 11.26 5.96 10.70
CA HIS A 94 11.45 6.04 9.24
C HIS A 94 10.76 7.27 8.62
N ARG A 95 10.68 8.37 9.37
CA ARG A 95 9.97 9.60 8.97
C ARG A 95 10.36 10.10 7.57
N ASP A 96 11.65 10.22 7.30
CA ASP A 96 12.16 10.75 6.02
C ASP A 96 11.73 9.86 4.85
N ARG A 97 11.82 8.54 5.05
CA ARG A 97 11.40 7.58 4.04
C ARG A 97 9.89 7.63 3.79
N LEU A 98 9.08 7.81 4.83
CA LEU A 98 7.63 7.98 4.66
C LEU A 98 7.32 9.28 3.88
N GLY A 99 8.05 10.37 4.14
CA GLY A 99 7.96 11.60 3.38
C GLY A 99 8.23 11.39 1.89
N GLU A 100 9.33 10.72 1.53
CA GLU A 100 9.64 10.38 0.15
C GLU A 100 8.53 9.57 -0.53
N ILE A 101 7.96 8.59 0.18
CA ILE A 101 6.89 7.73 -0.34
C ILE A 101 5.63 8.55 -0.63
N VAL A 102 5.27 9.49 0.26
CA VAL A 102 4.12 10.37 0.06
C VAL A 102 4.35 11.33 -1.12
N SER A 103 5.56 11.84 -1.29
CA SER A 103 5.93 12.71 -2.42
C SER A 103 5.76 12.05 -3.79
N LEU A 104 5.72 10.71 -3.87
CA LEU A 104 5.41 9.99 -5.12
C LEU A 104 4.03 10.39 -5.69
N ILE A 105 3.09 10.82 -4.86
CA ILE A 105 1.75 11.24 -5.29
C ILE A 105 1.75 12.63 -5.93
N GLN A 106 2.63 13.54 -5.49
CA GLN A 106 2.69 14.90 -6.01
C GLN A 106 3.28 14.98 -7.43
N GLY A 107 4.00 13.95 -7.87
CA GLY A 107 4.55 13.85 -9.23
C GLY A 107 3.85 12.86 -10.16
N ALA A 108 2.81 12.15 -9.69
CA ALA A 108 2.15 11.10 -10.48
C ALA A 108 0.85 11.61 -11.13
N PRO A 109 0.68 11.50 -12.46
CA PRO A 109 -0.64 11.72 -13.08
C PRO A 109 -1.62 10.68 -12.54
N GLN A 110 -2.83 11.16 -12.23
CA GLN A 110 -3.91 10.36 -11.66
C GLN A 110 -4.28 9.20 -12.58
N GLN A 111 -3.81 7.99 -12.28
CA GLN A 111 -4.33 6.78 -12.92
C GLN A 111 -5.52 6.23 -12.11
N GLY A 112 -6.70 6.48 -12.67
CA GLY A 112 -7.98 5.79 -12.45
C GLY A 112 -8.89 6.22 -13.62
N ALA A 113 -9.45 5.36 -14.46
CA ALA A 113 -9.99 4.04 -14.20
C ALA A 113 -9.92 3.14 -15.45
N ALA A 114 -9.61 1.86 -15.27
CA ALA A 114 -9.88 0.85 -16.29
C ALA A 114 -10.59 -0.37 -15.69
N LYS A 115 -11.89 -0.43 -16.02
CA LYS A 115 -12.70 -1.60 -16.43
C LYS A 115 -12.72 -2.87 -15.57
N LYS A 116 -13.96 -3.29 -15.26
CA LYS A 116 -14.59 -4.63 -15.49
C LYS A 116 -16.06 -4.55 -15.02
N GLY A 117 -17.09 -5.12 -15.64
CA GLY A 117 -17.28 -6.02 -16.79
C GLY A 117 -18.69 -5.79 -17.36
N GLY A 118 -19.25 -6.60 -18.25
CA GLY A 118 -18.95 -7.97 -18.59
C GLY A 118 -19.52 -8.38 -19.95
N ALA A 119 -19.30 -9.64 -20.26
CA ALA A 119 -19.61 -10.29 -21.53
C ALA A 119 -21.08 -10.71 -21.66
N ARG A 120 -21.44 -11.05 -22.92
CA ARG A 120 -22.64 -11.79 -23.40
C ARG A 120 -23.91 -10.93 -23.48
N GLN A 121 -24.68 -10.89 -24.58
CA GLN A 121 -24.88 -11.80 -25.72
C GLN A 121 -24.96 -11.01 -27.02
#